data_AF-A0AAE3GS94-F1
#
_entry.id   AF-A0AAE3GS94-F1
#
_cell.length_a   1.000
_cell.length_b   1.000
_cell.length_c   1.000
_cell.angle_alpha   90.00
_cell.angle_beta   90.00
_cell.angle_gamma   90.00
#
_symmetry.space_group_name_H-M   'P 1'
#
loop_
_entity.id
_entity.type
_entity.pdbx_description
1 polymer ?
#
loop_
_entity_poly.entity_id
_entity_poly.type
_entity_poly.pdbx_seq_one_letter_code
_entity_poly.pdbx_strand_id
1 'polypeptide(L)'
;MKRINIIGFQNNKGLSKDVDILKEELACFNIETRFLEISEKIKSSYTRKIYEFSKAILIDRFVFNKNNEINIFLERIVPDLLGESKVNLLIPNPEWFHPAWRLFSGNINAVLCKTHQAVDIYNGLGFRTRYIGFTSLSRNIEEYQEKEFQVLHVAGGSHFKGTKRLLHLWEKHPEWPRLNVVTHRIMSGYKSKANNISVMSEYIDDYELKVLQNKCLFHAYPSQAEGFGHCINEAMSCAVVVLTNNAPPMNELVNSDNGFLVDCHVKGKNCLTDLVDFDEDSFVDQMNIMISEMPEKRNLRIIKSREAYQTRDSAFRDNLKQVISEFI
;
A
#
# COMPACT_ATOMS: atom_id res chain seq x y z
N MET A 1 -16.68 27.66 9.38
CA MET A 1 -16.68 26.22 9.71
C MET A 1 -15.38 25.64 9.19
N LYS A 2 -14.63 24.86 9.98
CA LYS A 2 -13.43 24.19 9.51
C LYS A 2 -13.79 23.17 8.43
N ARG A 3 -12.83 22.84 7.57
CA ARG A 3 -12.95 21.89 6.47
C ARG A 3 -11.64 21.17 6.22
N ILE A 4 -11.70 19.90 5.88
CA ILE A 4 -10.53 19.09 5.50
C ILE A 4 -10.63 18.72 4.02
N ASN A 5 -9.58 19.02 3.26
CA ASN A 5 -9.46 18.68 1.85
C ASN A 5 -8.45 17.54 1.69
N ILE A 6 -8.91 16.36 1.30
CA ILE A 6 -8.07 15.26 0.84
C ILE A 6 -7.76 15.51 -0.63
N ILE A 7 -6.50 15.68 -0.98
CA ILE A 7 -6.03 16.05 -2.31
C ILE A 7 -5.22 14.88 -2.87
N GLY A 8 -5.68 14.26 -3.96
CA GLY A 8 -5.04 13.06 -4.50
C GLY A 8 -5.64 12.57 -5.81
N PHE A 9 -5.20 11.39 -6.27
CA PHE A 9 -5.71 10.74 -7.48
C PHE A 9 -6.65 9.60 -7.12
N GLN A 10 -7.69 9.39 -7.93
CA GLN A 10 -8.48 8.17 -7.87
C GLN A 10 -8.02 7.22 -8.98
N ASN A 11 -7.34 6.15 -8.61
CA ASN A 11 -6.75 5.20 -9.56
C ASN A 11 -7.33 3.78 -9.47
N ASN A 12 -8.37 3.59 -8.65
CA ASN A 12 -9.01 2.31 -8.31
C ASN A 12 -8.01 1.25 -7.80
N LYS A 13 -6.91 1.70 -7.16
CA LYS A 13 -5.86 0.87 -6.55
C LYS A 13 -5.59 1.40 -5.13
N GLY A 14 -4.33 1.32 -4.66
CA GLY A 14 -3.94 1.74 -3.30
C GLY A 14 -4.34 3.17 -2.94
N LEU A 15 -4.13 4.15 -3.82
CA LEU A 15 -4.49 5.55 -3.53
C LEU A 15 -6.00 5.76 -3.33
N SER A 16 -6.82 5.08 -4.12
CA SER A 16 -8.28 5.12 -3.90
C SER A 16 -8.66 4.56 -2.53
N LYS A 17 -8.00 3.47 -2.10
CA LYS A 17 -8.18 2.90 -0.76
C LYS A 17 -7.73 3.89 0.33
N ASP A 18 -6.60 4.56 0.16
CA ASP A 18 -6.13 5.61 1.09
C ASP A 18 -7.20 6.71 1.25
N VAL A 19 -7.76 7.20 0.14
CA VAL A 19 -8.82 8.22 0.15
C VAL A 19 -10.05 7.75 0.92
N ASP A 20 -10.54 6.54 0.65
CA ASP A 20 -11.78 6.03 1.24
C ASP A 20 -11.60 5.81 2.76
N ILE A 21 -10.48 5.22 3.16
CA ILE A 21 -10.13 5.04 4.59
C ILE A 21 -10.03 6.39 5.31
N LEU A 22 -9.39 7.38 4.69
CA LEU A 22 -9.27 8.71 5.31
C LEU A 22 -10.61 9.45 5.38
N LYS A 23 -11.51 9.27 4.41
CA LYS A 23 -12.86 9.86 4.48
C LYS A 23 -13.67 9.30 5.65
N GLU A 24 -13.61 7.98 5.83
CA GLU A 24 -14.27 7.28 6.94
C GLU A 24 -13.69 7.74 8.28
N GLU A 25 -12.39 7.49 8.44
CA GLU A 25 -11.40 8.35 9.11
C GLU A 25 -11.89 9.61 9.80
N LEU A 26 -11.93 10.65 8.97
CA LEU A 26 -12.06 12.02 9.37
C LEU A 26 -13.51 12.41 9.66
N ALA A 27 -14.48 11.54 9.32
CA ALA A 27 -15.89 11.77 9.65
C ALA A 27 -16.12 11.89 11.17
N CYS A 28 -15.26 11.26 11.99
CA CYS A 28 -15.36 11.32 13.45
C CYS A 28 -15.22 12.75 14.02
N PHE A 29 -14.64 13.69 13.27
CA PHE A 29 -14.46 15.07 13.70
C PHE A 29 -15.70 15.95 13.49
N ASN A 30 -16.75 15.44 12.84
CA ASN A 30 -17.92 16.23 12.43
C ASN A 30 -17.53 17.53 11.68
N ILE A 31 -16.45 17.44 10.89
CA ILE A 31 -15.93 18.49 10.02
C ILE A 31 -16.20 18.08 8.58
N GLU A 32 -16.59 19.06 7.75
CA GLU A 32 -16.77 18.83 6.33
C GLU A 32 -15.46 18.31 5.71
N THR A 33 -15.50 17.09 5.17
CA THR A 33 -14.37 16.48 4.46
C THR A 33 -14.67 16.41 2.98
N ARG A 34 -13.75 16.92 2.16
CA ARG A 34 -13.86 16.94 0.69
C ARG A 34 -12.72 16.16 0.07
N PHE A 35 -13.00 15.53 -1.06
CA PHE A 35 -11.97 14.99 -1.93
C PHE A 35 -11.80 15.89 -3.15
N LEU A 36 -10.60 16.42 -3.33
CA LEU A 36 -10.19 17.22 -4.47
C LEU A 36 -9.34 16.33 -5.38
N GLU A 37 -9.99 15.74 -6.38
CA GLU A 37 -9.32 14.86 -7.34
C GLU A 37 -8.40 15.66 -8.27
N ILE A 38 -7.14 15.23 -8.36
CA ILE A 38 -6.17 15.75 -9.32
C ILE A 38 -6.36 15.00 -10.65
N SER A 39 -6.63 15.71 -11.74
CA SER A 39 -6.84 15.08 -13.04
C SER A 39 -5.53 14.66 -13.72
N GLU A 40 -5.52 13.51 -14.40
CA GLU A 40 -4.36 12.98 -15.14
C GLU A 40 -4.06 13.72 -16.47
N LYS A 41 -4.72 14.83 -16.81
CA LYS A 41 -4.57 15.51 -18.12
C LYS A 41 -3.18 16.13 -18.39
N ILE A 42 -2.18 15.83 -17.58
CA ILE A 42 -0.77 16.17 -17.82
C ILE A 42 0.01 14.86 -18.08
N LYS A 43 -0.20 14.30 -19.29
CA LYS A 43 0.76 13.37 -19.91
C LYS A 43 1.59 14.16 -20.92
N SER A 44 2.75 14.68 -20.55
CA SER A 44 3.82 14.90 -21.53
C SER A 44 5.20 15.03 -20.89
N SER A 45 6.18 14.36 -21.50
CA SER A 45 7.62 14.64 -21.55
C SER A 45 8.40 14.90 -20.25
N TYR A 46 9.46 14.11 -20.08
CA TYR A 46 10.48 14.17 -19.01
C TYR A 46 11.14 15.55 -18.80
N THR A 47 10.92 16.52 -19.71
CA THR A 47 11.57 17.83 -19.73
C THR A 47 10.71 19.00 -19.24
N ARG A 48 9.44 18.80 -18.82
CA ARG A 48 8.52 19.89 -18.39
C ARG A 48 8.10 19.86 -16.92
N LYS A 49 8.83 19.14 -16.06
CA LYS A 49 8.43 18.78 -14.67
C LYS A 49 8.43 19.90 -13.62
N ILE A 50 8.74 21.15 -13.95
CA ILE A 50 8.77 22.25 -12.97
C ILE A 50 7.74 23.35 -13.25
N TYR A 51 7.25 23.50 -14.50
CA TYR A 51 6.54 24.72 -14.90
C TYR A 51 5.14 24.55 -15.53
N GLU A 52 4.64 23.32 -15.72
CA GLU A 52 3.27 23.11 -16.24
C GLU A 52 2.41 22.24 -15.31
N PHE A 53 2.37 22.58 -14.02
CA PHE A 53 1.20 22.25 -13.17
C PHE A 53 0.08 23.30 -13.31
N SER A 54 0.36 24.40 -14.01
CA SER A 54 -0.60 25.44 -14.37
C SER A 54 -1.52 24.94 -15.49
N LYS A 55 -2.75 24.57 -15.07
CA LYS A 55 -3.94 24.14 -15.84
C LYS A 55 -4.17 22.63 -15.89
N ALA A 56 -4.64 22.04 -14.80
CA ALA A 56 -5.75 21.06 -14.84
C ALA A 56 -6.26 20.69 -13.44
N ILE A 57 -6.92 21.61 -12.73
CA ILE A 57 -7.85 21.19 -11.69
C ILE A 57 -9.11 22.04 -11.81
N LEU A 58 -10.26 21.38 -11.65
CA LEU A 58 -11.59 21.95 -11.41
C LEU A 58 -11.61 22.80 -10.10
N ILE A 59 -10.57 23.58 -9.79
CA ILE A 59 -10.47 24.47 -8.64
C ILE A 59 -11.34 25.72 -8.84
N ASP A 60 -11.60 26.13 -10.09
CA ASP A 60 -12.46 27.30 -10.41
C ASP A 60 -13.88 27.21 -9.82
N ARG A 61 -14.30 26.06 -9.27
CA ARG A 61 -15.59 25.86 -8.60
C ARG A 61 -15.55 25.89 -7.08
N PHE A 62 -14.37 25.96 -6.46
CA PHE A 62 -14.24 25.89 -5.01
C PHE A 62 -13.75 27.20 -4.42
N VAL A 63 -14.55 27.77 -3.52
CA VAL A 63 -14.17 28.92 -2.70
C VAL A 63 -13.44 28.40 -1.47
N PHE A 64 -12.13 28.63 -1.41
CA PHE A 64 -11.30 28.35 -0.25
C PHE A 64 -11.41 29.49 0.77
N ASN A 65 -11.43 29.13 2.05
CA ASN A 65 -11.21 30.08 3.13
C ASN A 65 -9.97 29.64 3.91
N LYS A 66 -8.82 30.17 3.52
CA LYS A 66 -7.49 29.80 4.05
C LYS A 66 -7.41 29.61 5.57
N ASN A 67 -8.17 30.36 6.35
CA ASN A 67 -8.17 30.28 7.82
C ASN A 67 -8.90 29.04 8.38
N ASN A 68 -9.75 28.40 7.58
CA ASN A 68 -10.64 27.32 7.97
C ASN A 68 -10.36 26.00 7.22
N GLU A 69 -9.40 25.98 6.30
CA GLU A 69 -9.10 24.81 5.48
C GLU A 69 -7.88 24.07 6.03
N ILE A 70 -7.91 22.74 6.02
CA ILE A 70 -6.76 21.85 6.26
C ILE A 70 -6.58 21.01 4.99
N ASN A 71 -5.40 21.04 4.40
CA ASN A 71 -5.08 20.25 3.20
C ASN A 71 -4.32 18.99 3.61
N ILE A 72 -4.75 17.84 3.12
CA ILE A 72 -4.05 16.55 3.23
C ILE A 72 -3.70 16.07 1.82
N PHE A 73 -2.45 16.21 1.43
CA PHE A 73 -1.93 15.74 0.16
C PHE A 73 -1.62 14.23 0.25
N LEU A 74 -2.14 13.44 -0.69
CA LEU A 74 -1.86 12.01 -0.80
C LEU A 74 -0.85 11.76 -1.92
N GLU A 75 0.29 11.15 -1.56
CA GLU A 75 1.45 10.83 -2.42
C GLU A 75 2.17 12.05 -3.02
N ARG A 76 1.44 13.05 -3.51
CA ARG A 76 1.95 14.15 -4.32
C ARG A 76 1.62 15.51 -3.72
N ILE A 77 2.62 16.39 -3.69
CA ILE A 77 2.42 17.80 -3.38
C ILE A 77 1.89 18.51 -4.63
N VAL A 78 0.80 19.27 -4.47
CA VAL A 78 0.27 20.18 -5.51
C VAL A 78 0.61 21.61 -5.10
N PRO A 79 1.67 22.23 -5.68
CA PRO A 79 2.17 23.52 -5.22
C PRO A 79 1.12 24.64 -5.21
N ASP A 80 0.24 24.65 -6.21
CA ASP A 80 -0.82 25.66 -6.37
C ASP A 80 -1.79 25.69 -5.18
N LEU A 81 -1.94 24.58 -4.45
CA LEU A 81 -2.84 24.50 -3.30
C LEU A 81 -2.16 24.77 -1.95
N LEU A 82 -0.82 24.88 -1.91
CA LEU A 82 -0.10 25.17 -0.67
C LEU A 82 -0.48 26.54 -0.08
N GLY A 83 -0.89 27.48 -0.94
CA GLY A 83 -1.34 28.82 -0.56
C GLY A 83 -2.77 28.89 -0.01
N GLU A 84 -3.59 27.88 -0.29
CA GLU A 84 -5.04 27.86 -0.03
C GLU A 84 -5.41 27.41 1.40
N SER A 85 -4.43 27.00 2.20
CA SER A 85 -4.60 26.61 3.59
C SER A 85 -3.44 27.10 4.46
N LYS A 86 -3.68 27.29 5.77
CA LYS A 86 -2.62 27.48 6.78
C LYS A 86 -2.00 26.16 7.26
N VAL A 87 -2.70 25.04 7.05
CA VAL A 87 -2.28 23.71 7.46
C VAL A 87 -2.25 22.79 6.25
N ASN A 88 -1.05 22.45 5.82
CA ASN A 88 -0.78 21.47 4.77
C ASN A 88 -0.10 20.25 5.37
N LEU A 89 -0.72 19.08 5.23
CA LEU A 89 -0.23 17.79 5.67
C LEU A 89 0.05 16.92 4.43
N LEU A 90 1.03 16.02 4.51
CA LEU A 90 1.36 15.08 3.44
C LEU A 90 1.32 13.65 3.96
N ILE A 91 0.54 12.77 3.34
CA ILE A 91 0.65 11.31 3.49
C ILE A 91 1.37 10.78 2.25
N PRO A 92 2.69 10.50 2.32
CA PRO A 92 3.47 10.19 1.15
C PRO A 92 3.51 8.68 0.82
N ASN A 93 3.85 8.38 -0.44
CA ASN A 93 4.45 7.11 -0.83
C ASN A 93 5.90 7.42 -1.27
N PRO A 94 6.94 7.01 -0.51
CA PRO A 94 8.31 7.47 -0.78
C PRO A 94 8.85 7.04 -2.15
N GLU A 95 8.34 5.94 -2.71
CA GLU A 95 8.66 5.44 -4.04
C GLU A 95 8.09 6.31 -5.18
N TRP A 96 7.22 7.27 -4.87
CA TRP A 96 6.65 8.21 -5.84
C TRP A 96 7.00 9.67 -5.56
N PHE A 97 7.88 9.93 -4.59
CA PHE A 97 8.23 11.29 -4.18
C PHE A 97 9.15 11.98 -5.19
N HIS A 98 8.71 13.11 -5.75
CA HIS A 98 9.51 13.87 -6.69
C HIS A 98 10.58 14.71 -5.96
N PRO A 99 11.87 14.68 -6.36
CA PRO A 99 12.95 15.39 -5.65
C PRO A 99 12.70 16.89 -5.47
N ALA A 100 12.09 17.56 -6.46
CA ALA A 100 11.78 18.98 -6.39
C ALA A 100 10.78 19.35 -5.26
N TRP A 101 9.97 18.39 -4.78
CA TRP A 101 9.03 18.64 -3.70
C TRP A 101 9.69 18.92 -2.35
N ARG A 102 10.99 18.61 -2.21
CA ARG A 102 11.78 18.99 -1.03
C ARG A 102 11.78 20.51 -0.79
N LEU A 103 11.68 21.30 -1.87
CA LEU A 103 11.63 22.76 -1.79
C LEU A 103 10.39 23.27 -1.04
N PHE A 104 9.32 22.46 -0.97
CA PHE A 104 8.07 22.81 -0.27
C PHE A 104 8.04 22.33 1.18
N SER A 105 9.16 21.84 1.72
CA SER A 105 9.23 21.39 3.13
C SER A 105 8.77 22.46 4.13
N GLY A 106 9.12 23.73 3.89
CA GLY A 106 8.64 24.85 4.71
C GLY A 106 7.15 25.15 4.59
N ASN A 107 6.47 24.61 3.57
CA ASN A 107 5.02 24.77 3.37
C ASN A 107 4.21 23.58 3.91
N ILE A 108 4.86 22.48 4.30
CA ILE A 108 4.22 21.28 4.85
C ILE A 108 4.38 21.28 6.37
N ASN A 109 3.27 21.38 7.10
CA ASN A 109 3.26 21.43 8.56
C ASN A 109 3.68 20.08 9.19
N ALA A 110 3.25 18.96 8.59
CA ALA A 110 3.72 17.64 8.96
C ALA A 110 3.56 16.62 7.82
N VAL A 111 4.49 15.67 7.77
CA VAL A 111 4.41 14.47 6.93
C VAL A 111 3.90 13.31 7.79
N LEU A 112 2.69 12.86 7.51
CA LEU A 112 1.98 11.78 8.17
C LEU A 112 2.42 10.44 7.55
N CYS A 113 3.37 9.78 8.21
CA CYS A 113 4.04 8.60 7.69
C CYS A 113 3.27 7.32 8.03
N LYS A 114 3.03 6.50 7.01
CA LYS A 114 2.38 5.18 7.11
C LYS A 114 3.29 4.10 7.68
N THR A 115 4.60 4.30 7.57
CA THR A 115 5.64 3.32 7.89
C THR A 115 6.79 4.01 8.64
N HIS A 116 7.53 3.27 9.44
CA HIS A 116 8.72 3.77 10.12
C HIS A 116 9.84 4.10 9.12
N GLN A 117 9.98 3.33 8.04
CA GLN A 117 10.89 3.69 6.93
C GLN A 117 10.59 5.10 6.39
N ALA A 118 9.31 5.45 6.20
CA ALA A 118 8.94 6.78 5.73
C ALA A 118 9.30 7.86 6.75
N VAL A 119 9.12 7.61 8.06
CA VAL A 119 9.55 8.54 9.12
C VAL A 119 11.03 8.87 8.98
N ASP A 120 11.88 7.85 8.86
CA ASP A 120 13.33 8.03 8.75
C ASP A 120 13.72 8.80 7.48
N ILE A 121 13.14 8.42 6.34
CA ILE A 121 13.38 9.07 5.04
C ILE A 121 13.02 10.56 5.12
N TYR A 122 11.82 10.90 5.59
CA TYR A 122 11.33 12.28 5.54
C TYR A 122 11.96 13.17 6.62
N ASN A 123 12.30 12.61 7.79
CA ASN A 123 13.14 13.32 8.78
C ASN A 123 14.50 13.67 8.18
N GLY A 124 15.16 12.74 7.48
CA GLY A 124 16.43 12.97 6.81
C GLY A 124 16.37 14.04 5.69
N LEU A 125 15.19 14.27 5.12
CA LEU A 125 14.96 15.32 4.12
C LEU A 125 14.64 16.70 4.73
N GLY A 126 14.47 16.79 6.05
CA GLY A 126 14.17 18.02 6.78
C GLY A 126 12.68 18.29 6.97
N PHE A 127 11.81 17.31 6.72
CA PHE A 127 10.39 17.45 7.03
C PHE A 127 10.12 17.13 8.51
N ARG A 128 9.14 17.82 9.10
CA ARG A 128 8.56 17.39 10.37
C ARG A 128 7.67 16.18 10.12
N THR A 129 7.98 15.04 10.71
CA THR A 129 7.20 13.82 10.53
C THR A 129 6.30 13.52 11.75
N ARG A 130 5.26 12.74 11.48
CA ARG A 130 4.38 12.10 12.46
C ARG A 130 4.13 10.68 11.99
N TYR A 131 4.43 9.69 12.82
CA TYR A 131 4.02 8.33 12.53
C TYR A 131 2.53 8.20 12.80
N ILE A 132 1.75 7.83 11.79
CA ILE A 132 0.33 7.52 11.94
C ILE A 132 0.05 6.02 11.78
N GLY A 133 1.02 5.25 11.27
CA GLY A 133 0.73 3.91 10.76
C GLY A 133 -0.27 3.96 9.60
N PHE A 134 -0.85 2.82 9.23
CA PHE A 134 -1.97 2.79 8.29
C PHE A 134 -2.77 1.50 8.40
N THR A 135 -3.94 1.47 7.76
CA THR A 135 -4.79 0.27 7.71
C THR A 135 -5.24 -0.05 6.28
N SER A 136 -6.08 -1.07 6.14
CA SER A 136 -6.75 -1.47 4.90
C SER A 136 -8.15 -1.95 5.26
N LEU A 137 -9.08 -1.93 4.32
CA LEU A 137 -10.40 -2.50 4.56
C LEU A 137 -10.29 -4.00 4.87
N SER A 138 -10.94 -4.45 5.94
CA SER A 138 -10.96 -5.87 6.30
C SER A 138 -11.60 -6.68 5.18
N ARG A 139 -10.85 -7.65 4.66
CA ARG A 139 -11.28 -8.58 3.63
C ARG A 139 -11.82 -9.89 4.20
N ASN A 140 -11.82 -10.06 5.52
CA ASN A 140 -12.36 -11.26 6.18
C ASN A 140 -13.81 -11.58 5.75
N ILE A 141 -14.07 -12.86 5.55
CA ILE A 141 -15.41 -13.45 5.41
C ILE A 141 -15.51 -14.50 6.53
N GLU A 142 -16.34 -14.23 7.54
CA GLU A 142 -16.40 -15.05 8.76
C GLU A 142 -16.86 -16.49 8.49
N GLU A 143 -17.66 -16.69 7.45
CA GLU A 143 -18.16 -17.99 7.02
C GLU A 143 -17.06 -18.84 6.36
N TYR A 144 -15.94 -18.23 5.94
CA TYR A 144 -14.88 -18.89 5.19
C TYR A 144 -13.76 -19.41 6.12
N GLN A 145 -14.09 -20.45 6.89
CA GLN A 145 -13.17 -21.06 7.86
C GLN A 145 -12.22 -22.10 7.23
N GLU A 146 -12.70 -22.85 6.24
CA GLU A 146 -11.89 -23.86 5.55
C GLU A 146 -11.17 -23.26 4.35
N LYS A 147 -9.85 -23.13 4.42
CA LYS A 147 -9.02 -22.57 3.35
C LYS A 147 -8.36 -23.67 2.52
N GLU A 148 -8.30 -23.48 1.22
CA GLU A 148 -7.59 -24.38 0.32
C GLU A 148 -6.08 -24.16 0.40
N PHE A 149 -5.32 -25.25 0.34
CA PHE A 149 -3.86 -25.26 0.37
C PHE A 149 -3.29 -24.72 -0.97
N GLN A 150 -3.43 -23.42 -1.18
CA GLN A 150 -3.06 -22.68 -2.38
C GLN A 150 -2.44 -21.33 -1.99
N VAL A 151 -1.69 -20.75 -2.92
CA VAL A 151 -1.02 -19.46 -2.75
C VAL A 151 -1.69 -18.40 -3.61
N LEU A 152 -1.98 -17.23 -3.03
CA LEU A 152 -2.47 -16.07 -3.76
C LEU A 152 -1.41 -14.96 -3.85
N HIS A 153 -1.26 -14.39 -5.04
CA HIS A 153 -0.51 -13.16 -5.27
C HIS A 153 -1.39 -12.13 -5.99
N VAL A 154 -1.80 -11.09 -5.26
CA VAL A 154 -2.54 -9.94 -5.82
C VAL A 154 -1.56 -8.83 -6.19
N ALA A 155 -1.21 -8.75 -7.48
CA ALA A 155 -0.29 -7.73 -8.00
C ALA A 155 -1.00 -6.39 -8.26
N GLY A 156 -2.27 -6.45 -8.67
CA GLY A 156 -2.96 -5.26 -9.18
C GLY A 156 -2.22 -4.71 -10.41
N GLY A 157 -2.01 -3.39 -10.46
CA GLY A 157 -1.39 -2.72 -11.61
C GLY A 157 -0.08 -2.00 -11.32
N SER A 158 0.72 -2.48 -10.36
CA SER A 158 2.07 -1.96 -10.07
C SER A 158 3.14 -2.86 -10.67
N HIS A 159 4.21 -2.26 -11.22
CA HIS A 159 5.36 -2.99 -11.75
C HIS A 159 6.31 -3.52 -10.65
N PHE A 160 6.17 -3.01 -9.42
CA PHE A 160 7.07 -3.33 -8.31
C PHE A 160 6.61 -4.54 -7.48
N LYS A 161 5.65 -5.34 -7.94
CA LYS A 161 5.09 -6.46 -7.15
C LYS A 161 5.91 -7.75 -7.21
N GLY A 162 7.03 -7.76 -7.95
CA GLY A 162 7.87 -8.94 -8.12
C GLY A 162 7.23 -10.08 -8.93
N THR A 163 6.05 -9.86 -9.52
CA THR A 163 5.20 -10.90 -10.13
C THR A 163 5.91 -11.75 -11.17
N LYS A 164 6.73 -11.14 -12.04
CA LYS A 164 7.48 -11.90 -13.07
C LYS A 164 8.51 -12.85 -12.45
N ARG A 165 9.23 -12.39 -11.44
CA ARG A 165 10.25 -13.20 -10.74
C ARG A 165 9.58 -14.33 -9.97
N LEU A 166 8.45 -14.04 -9.31
CA LEU A 166 7.63 -15.04 -8.62
C LEU A 166 7.13 -16.13 -9.57
N LEU A 167 6.56 -15.75 -10.71
CA LEU A 167 6.08 -16.70 -11.72
C LEU A 167 7.21 -17.59 -12.25
N HIS A 168 8.37 -16.99 -12.58
CA HIS A 168 9.52 -17.75 -13.05
C HIS A 168 10.04 -18.73 -12.01
N LEU A 169 10.06 -18.34 -10.73
CA LEU A 169 10.42 -19.27 -9.65
C LEU A 169 9.40 -20.40 -9.56
N TRP A 170 8.10 -20.10 -9.61
CA TRP A 170 7.05 -21.12 -9.54
C TRP A 170 7.08 -22.11 -10.72
N GLU A 171 7.49 -21.68 -11.92
CA GLU A 171 7.69 -22.56 -13.07
C GLU A 171 8.79 -23.61 -12.84
N LYS A 172 9.77 -23.32 -11.97
CA LYS A 172 10.83 -24.27 -11.58
C LYS A 172 10.36 -25.29 -10.53
N HIS A 173 9.23 -25.02 -9.87
CA HIS A 173 8.70 -25.81 -8.75
C HIS A 173 7.26 -26.28 -8.99
N PRO A 174 7.03 -27.20 -9.96
CA PRO A 174 5.70 -27.74 -10.23
C PRO A 174 5.11 -28.55 -9.06
N GLU A 175 5.93 -28.99 -8.10
CA GLU A 175 5.55 -29.69 -6.88
C GLU A 175 4.91 -28.77 -5.82
N TRP A 176 5.10 -27.45 -5.93
CA TRP A 176 4.52 -26.50 -5.00
C TRP A 176 2.99 -26.38 -5.15
N PRO A 177 2.30 -25.91 -4.10
CA PRO A 177 0.88 -25.61 -4.17
C PRO A 177 0.53 -24.69 -5.35
N ARG A 178 -0.73 -24.76 -5.79
CA ARG A 178 -1.22 -23.90 -6.89
C ARG A 178 -1.03 -22.43 -6.53
N LEU A 179 -0.38 -21.68 -7.42
CA LEU A 179 -0.27 -20.24 -7.38
C LEU A 179 -1.39 -19.61 -8.20
N ASN A 180 -2.23 -18.80 -7.55
CA ASN A 180 -3.21 -17.93 -8.17
C ASN A 180 -2.63 -16.51 -8.22
N VAL A 181 -2.51 -15.93 -9.41
CA VAL A 181 -2.02 -14.56 -9.61
C VAL A 181 -3.16 -13.70 -10.15
N VAL A 182 -3.53 -12.67 -9.40
CA VAL A 182 -4.47 -11.64 -9.85
C VAL A 182 -3.68 -10.39 -10.24
N THR A 183 -3.79 -9.97 -11.48
CA THR A 183 -2.99 -8.86 -12.04
C THR A 183 -3.81 -8.08 -13.06
N HIS A 184 -3.48 -6.80 -13.25
CA HIS A 184 -4.18 -5.95 -14.22
C HIS A 184 -3.23 -5.52 -15.34
N ARG A 185 -3.50 -5.96 -16.58
CA ARG A 185 -2.79 -5.62 -17.84
C ARG A 185 -1.31 -5.99 -17.94
N ILE A 186 -0.55 -6.00 -16.84
CA ILE A 186 0.91 -6.23 -16.82
C ILE A 186 1.28 -7.61 -17.35
N MET A 187 0.45 -8.61 -17.09
CA MET A 187 0.65 -10.00 -17.54
C MET A 187 -0.43 -10.45 -18.52
N SER A 188 -1.08 -9.52 -19.22
CA SER A 188 -2.07 -9.89 -20.24
C SER A 188 -1.41 -10.79 -21.30
N GLY A 189 -2.05 -11.93 -21.59
CA GLY A 189 -1.54 -12.93 -22.53
C GLY A 189 -0.43 -13.84 -21.98
N TYR A 190 -0.03 -13.72 -20.71
CA TYR A 190 0.91 -14.66 -20.11
C TYR A 190 0.26 -16.05 -20.01
N LYS A 191 0.96 -17.05 -20.54
CA LYS A 191 0.58 -18.46 -20.45
C LYS A 191 1.71 -19.23 -19.78
N SER A 192 1.47 -19.65 -18.53
CA SER A 192 2.37 -20.56 -17.84
C SER A 192 2.42 -21.91 -18.57
N LYS A 193 3.59 -22.53 -18.59
CA LYS A 193 3.75 -23.94 -18.99
C LYS A 193 3.53 -24.92 -17.82
N ALA A 194 3.60 -24.42 -16.59
CA ALA A 194 3.41 -25.20 -15.38
C ALA A 194 1.92 -25.29 -15.00
N ASN A 195 1.47 -26.49 -14.64
CA ASN A 195 0.07 -26.80 -14.33
C ASN A 195 -0.39 -26.25 -12.97
N ASN A 196 0.53 -25.86 -12.10
CA ASN A 196 0.26 -25.30 -10.77
C ASN A 196 0.23 -23.76 -10.76
N ILE A 197 0.11 -23.10 -11.92
CA ILE A 197 0.04 -21.63 -12.02
C ILE A 197 -1.24 -21.21 -12.74
N SER A 198 -1.97 -20.29 -12.12
CA SER A 198 -3.20 -19.70 -12.63
C SER A 198 -3.09 -18.19 -12.65
N VAL A 199 -3.03 -17.59 -13.84
CA VAL A 199 -2.93 -16.12 -13.97
C VAL A 199 -4.27 -15.56 -14.45
N MET A 200 -4.87 -14.72 -13.62
CA MET A 200 -6.10 -13.97 -13.87
C MET A 200 -5.72 -12.54 -14.22
N SER A 201 -5.65 -12.25 -15.53
CA SER A 201 -5.32 -10.91 -16.07
C SER A 201 -6.54 -10.07 -16.46
N GLU A 202 -7.70 -10.71 -16.54
CA GLU A 202 -8.99 -10.06 -16.82
C GLU A 202 -9.53 -9.37 -15.56
N TYR A 203 -10.53 -8.52 -15.75
CA TYR A 203 -11.23 -7.89 -14.64
C TYR A 203 -11.86 -8.96 -13.73
N ILE A 204 -11.54 -8.90 -12.45
CA ILE A 204 -12.18 -9.65 -11.37
C ILE A 204 -12.94 -8.64 -10.52
N ASP A 205 -14.19 -8.94 -10.18
CA ASP A 205 -14.92 -8.03 -9.30
C ASP A 205 -14.40 -8.10 -7.85
N ASP A 206 -14.71 -7.07 -7.06
CA ASP A 206 -14.17 -6.96 -5.71
C ASP A 206 -14.66 -8.08 -4.78
N TYR A 207 -15.88 -8.59 -4.97
CA TYR A 207 -16.42 -9.67 -4.17
C TYR A 207 -15.74 -11.01 -4.52
N GLU A 208 -15.58 -11.32 -5.81
CA GLU A 208 -14.82 -12.48 -6.29
C GLU A 208 -13.38 -12.46 -5.78
N LEU A 209 -12.71 -11.29 -5.82
CA LEU A 209 -11.38 -11.14 -5.25
C LEU A 209 -11.39 -11.38 -3.73
N LYS A 210 -12.40 -10.87 -3.02
CA LYS A 210 -12.54 -11.09 -1.56
C LYS A 210 -12.70 -12.58 -1.26
N VAL A 211 -13.54 -13.30 -2.02
CA VAL A 211 -13.71 -14.74 -1.89
C VAL A 211 -12.39 -15.47 -2.13
N LEU A 212 -11.67 -15.13 -3.21
CA LEU A 212 -10.38 -15.74 -3.52
C LEU A 212 -9.33 -15.49 -2.42
N GLN A 213 -9.30 -14.29 -1.85
CA GLN A 213 -8.43 -13.92 -0.72
C GLN A 213 -8.75 -14.71 0.56
N ASN A 214 -10.00 -15.09 0.80
CA ASN A 214 -10.35 -15.92 1.96
C ASN A 214 -10.15 -17.41 1.68
N LYS A 215 -10.23 -17.80 0.41
CA LYS A 215 -10.08 -19.15 -0.09
C LYS A 215 -8.66 -19.70 -0.03
N CYS A 216 -7.66 -18.87 -0.34
CA CYS A 216 -6.27 -19.32 -0.32
C CYS A 216 -5.70 -19.28 1.11
N LEU A 217 -5.07 -20.37 1.55
CA LEU A 217 -4.44 -20.46 2.86
C LEU A 217 -3.16 -19.62 2.98
N PHE A 218 -2.45 -19.42 1.86
CA PHE A 218 -1.19 -18.72 1.81
C PHE A 218 -1.23 -17.54 0.85
N HIS A 219 -0.53 -16.47 1.18
CA HIS A 219 -0.39 -15.30 0.33
C HIS A 219 1.09 -14.94 0.19
N ALA A 220 1.56 -14.71 -1.04
CA ALA A 220 2.95 -14.35 -1.31
C ALA A 220 3.02 -12.96 -1.94
N TYR A 221 3.74 -12.03 -1.30
CA TYR A 221 3.90 -10.66 -1.76
C TYR A 221 5.38 -10.25 -1.82
N PRO A 222 6.12 -10.68 -2.87
CA PRO A 222 7.53 -10.33 -3.05
C PRO A 222 7.71 -8.94 -3.67
N SER A 223 7.03 -7.94 -3.11
CA SER A 223 7.13 -6.56 -3.60
C SER A 223 8.55 -6.00 -3.46
N GLN A 224 8.98 -5.27 -4.47
CA GLN A 224 10.29 -4.63 -4.55
C GLN A 224 10.32 -3.30 -3.80
N ALA A 225 9.17 -2.63 -3.73
CA ALA A 225 8.91 -1.44 -2.92
C ALA A 225 7.40 -1.29 -2.70
N GLU A 226 7.02 -0.68 -1.58
CA GLU A 226 5.64 -0.33 -1.21
C GLU A 226 5.66 1.00 -0.42
N GLY A 227 4.64 1.83 -0.58
CA GLY A 227 4.39 2.95 0.34
C GLY A 227 3.72 2.54 1.65
N PHE A 228 3.09 1.35 1.70
CA PHE A 228 2.53 0.74 2.90
C PHE A 228 2.47 -0.79 2.78
N GLY A 229 1.74 -1.29 1.79
CA GLY A 229 1.54 -2.74 1.57
C GLY A 229 0.10 -3.20 1.78
N HIS A 230 -0.89 -2.53 1.15
CA HIS A 230 -2.31 -2.88 1.26
C HIS A 230 -2.61 -4.37 1.07
N CYS A 231 -2.05 -5.00 0.03
CA CYS A 231 -2.33 -6.41 -0.24
C CYS A 231 -1.84 -7.33 0.89
N ILE A 232 -0.71 -6.98 1.54
CA ILE A 232 -0.17 -7.70 2.69
C ILE A 232 -1.12 -7.54 3.88
N ASN A 233 -1.50 -6.30 4.21
CA ASN A 233 -2.38 -6.02 5.34
C ASN A 233 -3.79 -6.60 5.14
N GLU A 234 -4.32 -6.56 3.91
CA GLU A 234 -5.59 -7.20 3.54
C GLU A 234 -5.52 -8.73 3.67
N ALA A 235 -4.42 -9.36 3.28
CA ALA A 235 -4.23 -10.79 3.47
C ALA A 235 -4.22 -11.15 4.96
N MET A 236 -3.49 -10.41 5.79
CA MET A 236 -3.52 -10.58 7.25
C MET A 236 -4.93 -10.46 7.81
N SER A 237 -5.73 -9.57 7.25
CA SER A 237 -7.15 -9.44 7.62
C SER A 237 -7.97 -10.70 7.30
N CYS A 238 -7.62 -11.51 6.29
CA CYS A 238 -8.32 -12.75 5.93
C CYS A 238 -7.94 -13.96 6.81
N ALA A 239 -7.12 -13.76 7.85
CA ALA A 239 -6.61 -14.84 8.69
C ALA A 239 -5.88 -15.92 7.85
N VAL A 240 -4.92 -15.48 7.03
CA VAL A 240 -4.08 -16.35 6.18
C VAL A 240 -2.62 -16.24 6.59
N VAL A 241 -1.80 -17.18 6.14
CA VAL A 241 -0.35 -17.11 6.30
C VAL A 241 0.25 -16.27 5.18
N VAL A 242 1.08 -15.28 5.54
CA VAL A 242 1.70 -14.36 4.57
C VAL A 242 3.20 -14.61 4.48
N LEU A 243 3.72 -14.63 3.24
CA LEU A 243 5.14 -14.66 2.89
C LEU A 243 5.48 -13.36 2.15
N THR A 244 6.48 -12.61 2.61
CA THR A 244 6.92 -11.36 1.95
C THR A 244 8.42 -11.14 2.11
N ASN A 245 8.98 -10.13 1.44
CA ASN A 245 10.42 -9.85 1.53
C ASN A 245 10.76 -9.22 2.89
N ASN A 246 11.93 -9.55 3.42
CA ASN A 246 12.53 -8.95 4.60
C ASN A 246 13.14 -7.58 4.27
N ALA A 247 12.33 -6.67 3.74
CA ALA A 247 12.71 -5.29 3.46
C ALA A 247 11.59 -4.34 3.88
N PRO A 248 11.92 -3.13 4.34
CA PRO A 248 10.90 -2.16 4.65
C PRO A 248 10.17 -1.66 3.39
N PRO A 249 8.85 -1.41 3.49
CA PRO A 249 8.05 -1.52 4.71
C PRO A 249 7.39 -2.89 4.92
N MET A 250 7.59 -3.87 4.02
CA MET A 250 6.90 -5.16 4.12
C MET A 250 7.19 -5.89 5.44
N ASN A 251 8.43 -5.83 5.92
CA ASN A 251 8.85 -6.42 7.20
C ASN A 251 8.41 -5.61 8.45
N GLU A 252 7.79 -4.45 8.26
CA GLU A 252 7.07 -3.75 9.34
C GLU A 252 5.66 -4.32 9.54
N LEU A 253 5.09 -4.95 8.51
CA LEU A 253 3.78 -5.60 8.57
C LEU A 253 3.87 -7.06 9.05
N VAL A 254 4.89 -7.76 8.55
CA VAL A 254 5.08 -9.21 8.75
C VAL A 254 6.41 -9.47 9.45
N ASN A 255 6.40 -10.43 10.38
CA ASN A 255 7.57 -10.93 11.09
C ASN A 255 7.46 -12.45 11.32
N SER A 256 8.44 -13.04 12.00
CA SER A 256 8.49 -14.49 12.25
C SER A 256 7.35 -15.03 13.11
N ASP A 257 6.61 -14.17 13.81
CA ASP A 257 5.46 -14.55 14.63
C ASP A 257 4.17 -14.66 13.82
N ASN A 258 3.98 -13.77 12.84
CA ASN A 258 2.70 -13.63 12.12
C ASN A 258 2.78 -14.00 10.63
N GLY A 259 3.96 -14.34 10.11
CA GLY A 259 4.15 -14.76 8.72
C GLY A 259 5.57 -15.27 8.48
N PHE A 260 6.03 -15.17 7.24
CA PHE A 260 7.35 -15.58 6.79
C PHE A 260 8.03 -14.45 6.03
N LEU A 261 9.33 -14.31 6.24
CA LEU A 261 10.16 -13.28 5.64
C LEU A 261 11.26 -13.92 4.79
N VAL A 262 11.40 -13.42 3.57
CA VAL A 262 12.41 -13.88 2.60
C VAL A 262 13.54 -12.87 2.52
N ASP A 263 14.79 -13.34 2.58
CA ASP A 263 15.93 -12.45 2.41
C ASP A 263 15.96 -11.83 1.02
N CYS A 264 16.55 -10.65 0.93
CA CYS A 264 16.52 -9.87 -0.29
C CYS A 264 17.80 -9.08 -0.48
N HIS A 265 18.02 -8.65 -1.72
CA HIS A 265 19.15 -7.81 -2.09
C HIS A 265 18.64 -6.54 -2.78
N VAL A 266 19.31 -5.43 -2.49
CA VAL A 266 19.05 -4.16 -3.18
C VAL A 266 19.50 -4.30 -4.63
N LYS A 267 18.60 -3.98 -5.55
CA LYS A 267 18.87 -4.06 -7.00
C LYS A 267 18.87 -2.70 -7.70
N GLY A 268 18.46 -1.67 -6.98
CA GLY A 268 18.33 -0.33 -7.53
C GLY A 268 17.56 0.58 -6.59
N LYS A 269 17.12 1.71 -7.13
CA LYS A 269 16.42 2.74 -6.38
C LYS A 269 15.28 3.30 -7.22
N ASN A 270 14.16 3.62 -6.58
CA ASN A 270 13.06 4.35 -7.20
C ASN A 270 12.67 5.52 -6.30
N CYS A 271 12.91 6.75 -6.77
CA CYS A 271 12.76 7.96 -5.97
C CYS A 271 13.52 7.85 -4.64
N LEU A 272 12.81 7.80 -3.51
CA LEU A 272 13.41 7.75 -2.17
C LEU A 272 13.59 6.34 -1.62
N THR A 273 13.03 5.30 -2.26
CA THR A 273 13.10 3.92 -1.77
C THR A 273 14.11 3.09 -2.55
N ASP A 274 14.80 2.20 -1.85
CA ASP A 274 15.53 1.13 -2.50
C ASP A 274 14.53 0.11 -3.08
N LEU A 275 14.84 -0.40 -4.27
CA LEU A 275 14.16 -1.52 -4.85
C LEU A 275 14.91 -2.79 -4.44
N VAL A 276 14.19 -3.76 -3.90
CA VAL A 276 14.75 -5.07 -3.56
C VAL A 276 14.25 -6.15 -4.52
N ASP A 277 15.03 -7.19 -4.73
CA ASP A 277 14.53 -8.47 -5.23
C ASP A 277 14.78 -9.54 -4.16
N PHE A 278 13.87 -10.50 -4.05
CA PHE A 278 14.09 -11.63 -3.15
C PHE A 278 15.22 -12.51 -3.65
N ASP A 279 15.99 -13.03 -2.70
CA ASP A 279 16.91 -14.13 -2.91
C ASP A 279 16.11 -15.41 -3.20
N GLU A 280 16.46 -16.11 -4.29
CA GLU A 280 15.68 -17.28 -4.74
C GLU A 280 15.82 -18.47 -3.77
N ASP A 281 17.02 -18.70 -3.23
CA ASP A 281 17.28 -19.81 -2.30
C ASP A 281 16.53 -19.57 -0.98
N SER A 282 16.62 -18.36 -0.43
CA SER A 282 15.85 -17.96 0.75
C SER A 282 14.34 -18.09 0.50
N PHE A 283 13.84 -17.74 -0.69
CA PHE A 283 12.42 -17.88 -1.01
C PHE A 283 12.00 -19.36 -0.99
N VAL A 284 12.80 -20.22 -1.62
CA VAL A 284 12.55 -21.67 -1.67
C VAL A 284 12.54 -22.26 -0.25
N ASP A 285 13.52 -21.89 0.59
CA ASP A 285 13.61 -22.37 1.97
C ASP A 285 12.39 -21.96 2.79
N GLN A 286 12.01 -20.67 2.75
CA GLN A 286 10.84 -20.19 3.48
C GLN A 286 9.53 -20.78 2.96
N MET A 287 9.41 -20.97 1.64
CA MET A 287 8.26 -21.64 1.03
C MET A 287 8.15 -23.09 1.52
N ASN A 288 9.26 -23.84 1.53
CA ASN A 288 9.30 -25.22 2.00
C ASN A 288 8.98 -25.34 3.50
N ILE A 289 9.46 -24.41 4.33
CA ILE A 289 9.09 -24.34 5.76
C ILE A 289 7.59 -24.04 5.90
N MET A 290 7.07 -23.05 5.17
CA MET A 290 5.67 -22.65 5.23
C MET A 290 4.71 -23.79 4.86
N ILE A 291 5.01 -24.55 3.80
CA ILE A 291 4.15 -25.67 3.37
C ILE A 291 4.27 -26.89 4.30
N SER A 292 5.44 -27.12 4.90
CA SER A 292 5.66 -28.26 5.81
C SER A 292 5.29 -27.96 7.26
N GLU A 293 4.98 -26.70 7.61
CA GLU A 293 4.60 -26.31 8.97
C GLU A 293 3.40 -27.13 9.49
N MET A 294 3.52 -27.67 10.70
CA MET A 294 2.46 -28.47 11.31
C MET A 294 1.18 -27.64 11.49
N PRO A 295 -0.02 -28.24 11.33
CA PRO A 295 -1.29 -27.52 11.40
C PRO A 295 -1.46 -26.65 12.65
N GLU A 296 -1.03 -27.12 13.82
CA GLU A 296 -1.15 -26.39 15.08
C GLU A 296 -0.34 -25.09 15.06
N LYS A 297 0.92 -25.16 14.60
CA LYS A 297 1.79 -23.99 14.49
C LYS A 297 1.30 -23.03 13.41
N ARG A 298 0.80 -23.56 12.29
CA ARG A 298 0.18 -22.76 11.23
C ARG A 298 -1.05 -22.00 11.73
N ASN A 299 -1.92 -22.65 12.51
CA ASN A 299 -3.11 -22.02 13.07
C ASN A 299 -2.75 -20.89 14.04
N LEU A 300 -1.73 -21.08 14.88
CA LEU A 300 -1.23 -20.01 15.75
C LEU A 300 -0.71 -18.81 14.94
N ARG A 301 0.00 -19.07 13.84
CA ARG A 301 0.47 -18.01 12.93
C ARG A 301 -0.68 -17.25 12.26
N ILE A 302 -1.73 -17.96 11.85
CA ILE A 302 -2.94 -17.37 11.29
C ILE A 302 -3.62 -16.42 12.29
N ILE A 303 -3.75 -16.85 13.55
CA ILE A 303 -4.30 -16.03 14.63
C ILE A 303 -3.46 -14.76 14.80
N LYS A 304 -2.14 -14.91 14.94
CA LYS A 304 -1.21 -13.77 15.08
C LYS A 304 -1.23 -12.83 13.87
N SER A 305 -1.42 -13.35 12.66
CA SER A 305 -1.60 -12.58 11.43
C SER A 305 -2.83 -11.67 11.53
N ARG A 306 -3.98 -12.22 11.93
CA ARG A 306 -5.22 -11.45 12.12
C ARG A 306 -5.14 -10.46 13.28
N GLU A 307 -4.57 -10.86 14.41
CA GLU A 307 -4.36 -9.97 15.57
C GLU A 307 -3.47 -8.78 15.18
N ALA A 308 -2.37 -9.01 14.47
CA ALA A 308 -1.49 -7.95 14.01
C ALA A 308 -2.20 -6.97 13.06
N TYR A 309 -3.12 -7.44 12.20
CA TYR A 309 -4.00 -6.56 11.42
C TYR A 309 -4.91 -5.72 12.34
N GLN A 310 -5.57 -6.33 13.32
CA GLN A 310 -6.51 -5.63 14.23
C GLN A 310 -5.80 -4.58 15.10
N THR A 311 -4.63 -4.91 15.65
CA THR A 311 -3.82 -3.97 16.42
C THR A 311 -3.42 -2.78 15.56
N ARG A 312 -2.99 -3.02 14.32
CA ARG A 312 -2.59 -1.97 13.39
C ARG A 312 -3.76 -1.10 12.96
N ASP A 313 -4.92 -1.70 12.70
CA ASP A 313 -6.16 -0.99 12.40
C ASP A 313 -6.52 -0.01 13.52
N SER A 314 -6.63 -0.49 14.76
CA SER A 314 -6.92 0.36 15.92
C SER A 314 -5.88 1.45 16.10
N ALA A 315 -4.59 1.11 16.02
CA ALA A 315 -3.50 2.06 16.19
C ALA A 315 -3.53 3.18 15.15
N PHE A 316 -3.80 2.86 13.87
CA PHE A 316 -3.93 3.88 12.83
C PHE A 316 -5.07 4.87 13.14
N ARG A 317 -6.24 4.35 13.54
CA ARG A 317 -7.42 5.18 13.84
C ARG A 317 -7.15 6.13 15.00
N ASP A 318 -6.54 5.62 16.07
CA ASP A 318 -6.18 6.41 17.24
C ASP A 318 -5.10 7.46 16.92
N ASN A 319 -4.02 7.03 16.25
CA ASN A 319 -2.91 7.92 15.89
C ASN A 319 -3.35 9.03 14.93
N LEU A 320 -4.14 8.71 13.90
CA LEU A 320 -4.64 9.70 12.96
C LEU A 320 -5.51 10.72 13.69
N LYS A 321 -6.42 10.25 14.55
CA LYS A 321 -7.29 11.13 15.33
C LYS A 321 -6.46 12.07 16.22
N GLN A 322 -5.49 11.53 16.95
CA GLN A 322 -4.61 12.32 17.81
C GLN A 322 -3.85 13.40 17.01
N VAL A 323 -3.25 13.02 15.87
CA VAL A 323 -2.44 13.95 15.07
C VAL A 323 -3.31 15.02 14.42
N ILE A 324 -4.48 14.66 13.88
CA ILE A 324 -5.38 15.63 13.23
C ILE A 324 -5.97 16.62 14.25
N SER A 325 -6.21 16.19 15.49
CA SER A 325 -6.59 17.09 16.60
C SER A 325 -5.55 18.17 16.93
N GLU A 326 -4.28 18.02 16.56
CA GLU A 326 -3.27 19.08 16.74
C GLU A 326 -3.48 20.27 15.77
N PHE A 327 -4.28 20.08 14.71
CA PHE A 327 -4.46 21.05 13.62
C PHE A 327 -5.89 21.59 13.47
N ILE A 328 -6.86 20.90 14.09
CA ILE A 328 -8.24 21.36 14.31
C ILE A 328 -8.29 22.21 15.57
#